data_AF-A0A7X6NMG9-F1
#
_entry.id   AF-A0A7X6NMG9-F1
#
_cell.length_a   1.000
_cell.length_b   1.000
_cell.length_c   1.000
_cell.angle_alpha   90.00
_cell.angle_beta   90.00
_cell.angle_gamma   90.00
#
_symmetry.space_group_name_H-M   'P 1'
#
loop_
_entity.id
_entity.type
_entity.pdbx_description
1 polymer ?
#
loop_
_entity_poly.entity_id
_entity_poly.type
_entity_poly.pdbx_seq_one_letter_code
_entity_poly.pdbx_strand_id
1 'polypeptide(L)'
;MGETFTDIKDGREPCLFAQNNYNTYGVLYNWLAASTACPDGWHLPSDAEWEQLVTYLDDDAGGKLKEKGTAHWKSPNTGATNETGFTALPGGYLHSSLFYHIGYDGLWWSSTEDRKNYAWYRYLDYDERDVYRVDAYKRFGLSIRCVKD
;
A
#
# COMPACT_ATOMS: atom_id res chain seq x y z
N MET A 1 27.77 -7.51 9.10
CA MET A 1 27.01 -6.25 9.11
C MET A 1 25.68 -6.54 8.45
N GLY A 2 24.59 -6.44 9.22
CA GLY A 2 23.24 -6.77 8.77
C GLY A 2 22.54 -7.73 9.74
N GLU A 3 22.27 -7.26 10.96
CA GLU A 3 21.40 -7.97 11.89
C GLU A 3 19.96 -7.87 11.38
N THR A 4 19.35 -9.01 11.07
CA THR A 4 17.94 -9.11 10.71
C THR A 4 17.10 -9.01 11.98
N PHE A 5 16.28 -7.97 12.08
CA PHE A 5 15.25 -7.80 13.11
C PHE A 5 14.32 -9.02 13.12
N THR A 6 14.38 -9.81 14.19
CA THR A 6 13.37 -10.84 14.49
C THR A 6 12.31 -10.20 15.37
N ASP A 7 11.19 -9.80 14.78
CA ASP A 7 10.02 -9.39 15.55
C ASP A 7 9.37 -10.61 16.23
N ILE A 8 8.95 -10.36 17.47
CA ILE A 8 8.51 -11.31 18.50
C ILE A 8 7.34 -12.16 17.99
N LYS A 9 7.55 -13.48 17.89
CA LYS A 9 6.48 -14.45 17.63
C LYS A 9 5.63 -14.62 18.89
N ASP A 10 4.52 -13.89 18.98
CA ASP A 10 3.43 -14.31 19.85
C ASP A 10 2.86 -15.64 19.30
N GLY A 11 2.77 -16.64 20.18
CA GLY A 11 2.63 -18.07 19.88
C GLY A 11 1.26 -18.51 19.38
N ARG A 12 0.69 -17.81 18.39
CA ARG A 12 -0.47 -18.26 17.62
C ARG A 12 -0.02 -18.45 16.19
N GLU A 13 0.05 -19.71 15.73
CA GLU A 13 0.30 -20.09 14.34
C GLU A 13 -0.47 -19.16 13.40
N PRO A 14 0.18 -18.18 12.74
CA PRO A 14 -0.47 -17.34 11.77
C PRO A 14 -0.95 -18.26 10.65
N CYS A 15 -2.18 -18.07 10.15
CA CYS A 15 -2.62 -18.80 8.97
C CYS A 15 -1.54 -18.69 7.88
N LEU A 16 -0.99 -19.81 7.41
CA LEU A 16 0.16 -19.86 6.48
C LEU A 16 0.01 -18.92 5.27
N PHE A 17 -1.22 -18.73 4.79
CA PHE A 17 -1.57 -17.76 3.74
C PHE A 17 -1.24 -16.31 4.12
N ALA A 18 -1.56 -15.91 5.35
CA ALA A 18 -1.21 -14.58 5.85
C ALA A 18 0.31 -14.41 5.86
N GLN A 19 1.06 -15.42 6.34
CA GLN A 19 2.53 -15.38 6.35
C GLN A 19 3.14 -15.23 4.95
N ASN A 20 2.62 -15.95 3.95
CA ASN A 20 3.09 -15.82 2.58
C ASN A 20 2.76 -14.44 1.99
N ASN A 21 1.56 -13.92 2.24
CA ASN A 21 1.19 -12.58 1.77
C ASN A 21 2.07 -11.50 2.42
N TYR A 22 2.37 -11.62 3.71
CA TYR A 22 3.24 -10.66 4.40
C TYR A 22 4.68 -10.66 3.85
N ASN A 23 5.22 -11.83 3.52
CA ASN A 23 6.57 -11.92 2.95
C ASN A 23 6.67 -11.29 1.55
N THR A 24 5.58 -11.35 0.77
CA THR A 24 5.56 -10.83 -0.60
C THR A 24 5.12 -9.38 -0.68
N TYR A 25 4.02 -9.03 -0.02
CA TYR A 25 3.33 -7.74 -0.15
C TYR A 25 3.53 -6.81 1.05
N GLY A 26 4.13 -7.31 2.14
CA GLY A 26 4.25 -6.59 3.39
C GLY A 26 2.99 -6.67 4.27
N VAL A 27 3.05 -5.97 5.40
CA VAL A 27 1.97 -5.94 6.40
C VAL A 27 0.91 -4.91 6.01
N LEU A 28 -0.35 -5.24 6.26
CA LEU A 28 -1.48 -4.34 6.09
C LEU A 28 -1.90 -3.77 7.44
N TYR A 29 -1.97 -2.45 7.53
CA TYR A 29 -2.21 -1.70 8.75
C TYR A 29 -3.61 -1.12 8.75
N ASN A 30 -4.32 -1.20 9.88
CA ASN A 30 -5.46 -0.30 10.07
C ASN A 30 -4.97 1.15 10.21
N TRP A 31 -5.84 2.13 10.02
CA TRP A 31 -5.42 3.53 9.92
C TRP A 31 -4.76 4.05 11.21
N LEU A 32 -5.21 3.59 12.37
CA LEU A 32 -4.61 3.95 13.66
C LEU A 32 -3.19 3.38 13.81
N ALA A 33 -2.96 2.14 13.35
CA ALA A 33 -1.64 1.55 13.33
C ALA A 33 -0.75 2.20 12.26
N ALA A 34 -1.33 2.59 11.11
CA ALA A 34 -0.62 3.28 10.04
C ALA A 34 -0.06 4.64 10.50
N SER A 35 -0.81 5.39 11.31
CA SER A 35 -0.39 6.71 11.79
C SER A 35 0.79 6.68 12.79
N THR A 36 1.20 5.51 13.24
CA THR A 36 2.33 5.32 14.18
C THR A 36 3.39 4.34 13.68
N ALA A 37 3.24 3.82 12.46
CA ALA A 37 4.12 2.80 11.91
C ALA A 37 5.40 3.36 11.26
N CYS A 38 5.45 4.66 10.97
CA CYS A 38 6.63 5.28 10.39
C CYS A 38 7.71 5.53 11.46
N PRO A 39 8.99 5.26 11.15
CA PRO A 39 10.10 5.50 12.07
C PRO A 39 10.36 7.00 12.26
N ASP A 40 11.13 7.35 13.30
CA ASP A 40 11.51 8.74 13.57
C ASP A 40 12.15 9.43 12.35
N GLY A 41 11.73 10.66 12.07
CA GLY A 41 12.14 11.44 10.88
C GLY A 41 11.43 11.03 9.59
N TRP A 42 10.38 10.21 9.70
CA TRP A 42 9.49 9.85 8.61
C TRP A 42 8.04 9.95 9.08
N HIS A 43 7.14 10.26 8.15
CA HIS A 43 5.71 10.35 8.41
C HIS A 43 4.90 9.55 7.38
N LEU A 44 3.65 9.25 7.71
CA LEU A 44 2.69 8.69 6.77
C LEU A 44 2.20 9.84 5.86
N PRO A 45 2.34 9.73 4.52
CA PRO A 45 2.02 10.80 3.58
C PRO A 45 0.58 11.26 3.74
N SER A 46 0.39 12.57 3.76
CA SER A 46 -0.90 13.20 3.67
C SER A 46 -1.50 13.05 2.27
N ASP A 47 -2.79 13.35 2.16
CA ASP A 47 -3.47 13.34 0.88
C ASP A 47 -2.90 14.40 -0.07
N ALA A 48 -2.41 15.53 0.46
CA ALA A 48 -1.75 16.58 -0.30
C ALA A 48 -0.38 16.13 -0.85
N GLU A 49 0.41 15.38 -0.08
CA GLU A 49 1.71 14.86 -0.55
C GLU A 49 1.52 13.77 -1.62
N TRP A 50 0.51 12.93 -1.46
CA TRP A 50 0.11 12.02 -2.53
C TRP A 50 -0.29 12.78 -3.80
N GLU A 51 -1.08 13.84 -3.66
CA GLU A 51 -1.49 14.67 -4.80
C GLU A 51 -0.29 15.32 -5.50
N GLN A 52 0.70 15.78 -4.74
CA GLN A 52 1.94 16.32 -5.30
C GLN A 52 2.71 15.26 -6.10
N LEU A 53 2.80 14.02 -5.59
CA LEU A 53 3.44 12.92 -6.32
C LEU A 53 2.70 12.62 -7.62
N VAL A 54 1.37 12.48 -7.57
CA VAL A 54 0.55 12.20 -8.77
C VAL A 54 0.69 13.32 -9.79
N THR A 55 0.61 14.58 -9.36
CA THR A 55 0.76 15.76 -10.22
C THR A 55 2.15 15.82 -10.86
N TYR A 56 3.20 15.48 -10.10
CA TYR A 56 4.57 15.46 -10.62
C TYR A 56 4.78 14.40 -11.70
N LEU A 57 4.10 13.25 -11.57
CA LEU A 57 4.19 12.15 -12.53
C LEU A 57 3.34 12.39 -13.77
N ASP A 58 2.31 13.23 -13.69
CA ASP A 58 1.40 13.59 -14.77
C ASP A 58 0.67 12.35 -15.32
N ASP A 59 0.41 12.29 -16.63
CA ASP A 59 -0.21 11.16 -17.30
C ASP A 59 0.41 9.80 -16.91
N ASP A 60 -0.43 8.76 -16.81
CA ASP A 60 -0.02 7.40 -16.49
C ASP A 60 0.71 7.24 -15.14
N ALA A 61 0.50 8.16 -14.19
CA ALA A 61 1.16 8.12 -12.87
C ALA A 61 1.08 6.74 -12.21
N GLY A 62 -0.05 6.04 -12.34
CA GLY A 62 -0.23 4.71 -11.77
C GLY A 62 0.67 3.67 -12.45
N GLY A 63 0.73 3.66 -13.78
CA GLY A 63 1.65 2.81 -14.53
C GLY A 63 3.12 3.04 -14.16
N LYS A 64 3.51 4.31 -13.95
CA LYS A 64 4.88 4.70 -13.57
C LYS A 64 5.27 4.26 -12.16
N LEU A 65 4.29 4.05 -11.28
CA LEU A 65 4.50 3.58 -9.91
C LEU A 65 4.50 2.04 -9.78
N LYS A 66 3.67 1.35 -10.57
CA LYS A 66 3.49 -0.12 -10.49
C LYS A 66 4.78 -0.88 -10.76
N GLU A 67 4.98 -1.99 -10.05
CA GLU A 67 5.97 -3.00 -10.42
C GLU A 67 5.81 -3.37 -11.90
N LYS A 68 6.94 -3.45 -12.61
CA LYS A 68 6.95 -3.81 -14.03
C LYS A 68 6.64 -5.29 -14.23
N GLY A 69 5.82 -5.59 -15.24
CA GLY A 69 5.46 -6.95 -15.62
C GLY A 69 4.36 -7.53 -14.73
N THR A 70 4.16 -8.85 -14.77
CA THR A 70 3.02 -9.50 -14.10
C THR A 70 3.49 -10.56 -13.10
N ALA A 71 4.63 -10.30 -12.43
CA ALA A 71 5.15 -11.22 -11.42
C ALA A 71 4.18 -11.29 -10.23
N HIS A 72 3.74 -10.13 -9.75
CA HIS A 72 2.73 -10.03 -8.70
C HIS A 72 1.39 -9.48 -9.20
N TRP A 73 1.42 -8.50 -10.11
CA TRP A 73 0.21 -7.97 -10.74
C TRP A 73 -0.40 -8.98 -11.70
N LYS A 74 -1.73 -9.09 -11.66
CA LYS A 74 -2.48 -9.81 -12.67
C LYS A 74 -2.33 -9.12 -14.02
N SER A 75 -2.30 -9.92 -15.09
CA SER A 75 -2.37 -9.41 -16.47
C SER A 75 -3.69 -8.66 -16.69
N PRO A 76 -3.68 -7.47 -17.32
CA PRO A 76 -2.59 -6.96 -18.16
C PRO A 76 -1.49 -6.14 -17.45
N ASN A 77 -1.68 -5.73 -16.20
CA ASN A 77 -0.85 -4.71 -15.53
C ASN A 77 -0.61 -3.47 -16.42
N THR A 78 -1.70 -2.87 -16.89
CA THR A 78 -1.68 -1.85 -17.96
C THR A 78 -0.75 -0.69 -17.61
N GLY A 79 0.11 -0.34 -18.56
CA GLY A 79 1.00 0.83 -18.45
C GLY A 79 2.14 0.69 -17.43
N ALA A 80 2.35 -0.47 -16.82
CA ALA A 80 3.35 -0.61 -15.76
C ALA A 80 4.80 -0.50 -16.26
N THR A 81 5.49 0.56 -15.85
CA THR A 81 6.91 0.80 -16.21
C THR A 81 7.85 0.76 -15.01
N ASN A 82 7.35 1.06 -13.81
CA ASN A 82 8.14 1.26 -12.59
C ASN A 82 9.28 2.29 -12.73
N GLU A 83 9.15 3.29 -13.59
CA GLU A 83 10.22 4.26 -13.86
C GLU A 83 10.60 5.12 -12.65
N THR A 84 9.70 5.21 -11.67
CA THR A 84 9.93 5.92 -10.40
C THR A 84 10.78 5.13 -9.41
N GLY A 85 10.91 3.82 -9.60
CA GLY A 85 11.48 2.90 -8.61
C GLY A 85 10.58 2.65 -7.39
N PHE A 86 9.36 3.22 -7.35
CA PHE A 86 8.41 3.05 -6.25
C PHE A 86 8.04 1.58 -6.02
N THR A 87 7.94 0.82 -7.11
CA THR A 87 7.64 -0.62 -7.11
C THR A 87 6.37 -0.92 -6.32
N ALA A 88 5.25 -0.35 -6.76
CA ALA A 88 3.94 -0.61 -6.16
C ALA A 88 3.56 -2.08 -6.39
N LEU A 89 3.18 -2.77 -5.31
CA LEU A 89 2.75 -4.16 -5.34
C LEU A 89 1.24 -4.28 -5.05
N PRO A 90 0.55 -5.28 -5.63
CA PRO A 90 -0.88 -5.46 -5.50
C PRO A 90 -1.24 -6.27 -4.24
N GLY A 91 -0.92 -5.72 -3.07
CA GLY A 91 -1.15 -6.38 -1.78
C GLY A 91 -2.63 -6.49 -1.39
N GLY A 92 -3.52 -5.83 -2.13
CA GLY A 92 -4.94 -5.77 -1.81
C GLY A 92 -5.22 -5.10 -0.47
N TYR A 93 -6.30 -5.53 0.19
CA TYR A 93 -6.67 -5.05 1.51
C TYR A 93 -7.15 -6.15 2.43
N LEU A 94 -7.07 -5.89 3.74
CA LEU A 94 -7.57 -6.76 4.80
C LEU A 94 -8.88 -6.20 5.34
N HIS A 95 -9.91 -7.04 5.37
CA HIS A 95 -11.17 -6.71 6.01
C HIS A 95 -11.71 -7.94 6.74
N SER A 96 -12.12 -7.78 8.00
CA SER A 96 -12.67 -8.88 8.81
C SER A 96 -11.79 -10.14 8.81
N SER A 97 -10.48 -9.95 8.92
CA SER A 97 -9.44 -11.00 8.90
C SER A 97 -9.29 -11.76 7.58
N LEU A 98 -9.91 -11.29 6.50
CA LEU A 98 -9.77 -11.85 5.15
C LEU A 98 -9.09 -10.87 4.22
N PHE A 99 -8.20 -11.39 3.39
CA PHE A 99 -7.54 -10.63 2.34
C PHE A 99 -8.41 -10.61 1.08
N TYR A 100 -8.47 -9.46 0.44
CA TYR A 100 -9.22 -9.24 -0.79
C TYR A 100 -8.34 -8.55 -1.82
N HIS A 101 -8.61 -8.83 -3.10
CA HIS A 101 -7.97 -8.16 -4.25
C HIS A 101 -6.43 -8.27 -4.33
N ILE A 102 -5.83 -9.27 -3.67
CA ILE A 102 -4.42 -9.60 -3.88
C ILE A 102 -4.17 -9.91 -5.35
N GLY A 103 -3.15 -9.29 -5.93
CA GLY A 103 -2.80 -9.42 -7.35
C GLY A 103 -3.56 -8.46 -8.27
N TYR A 104 -4.63 -7.83 -7.79
CA TYR A 104 -5.45 -6.90 -8.56
C TYR A 104 -5.22 -5.45 -8.16
N ASP A 105 -5.12 -5.19 -6.85
CA ASP A 105 -5.16 -3.83 -6.34
C ASP A 105 -3.98 -3.52 -5.43
N GLY A 106 -3.42 -2.31 -5.58
CA GLY A 106 -2.49 -1.71 -4.63
C GLY A 106 -3.15 -0.56 -3.88
N LEU A 107 -3.16 -0.61 -2.55
CA LEU A 107 -3.83 0.38 -1.70
C LEU A 107 -2.88 0.91 -0.62
N TRP A 108 -2.73 2.23 -0.54
CA TRP A 108 -1.88 2.89 0.47
C TRP A 108 -2.63 3.96 1.24
N TRP A 109 -2.60 3.87 2.58
CA TRP A 109 -3.21 4.88 3.43
C TRP A 109 -2.58 6.27 3.22
N SER A 110 -3.43 7.29 3.36
CA SER A 110 -3.02 8.65 3.67
C SER A 110 -3.19 8.92 5.18
N SER A 111 -2.39 9.81 5.75
CA SER A 111 -2.58 10.34 7.11
C SER A 111 -3.76 11.32 7.23
N THR A 112 -4.43 11.66 6.12
CA THR A 112 -5.55 12.59 6.11
C THR A 112 -6.88 11.88 6.37
N GLU A 113 -7.56 12.29 7.44
CA GLU A 113 -8.94 11.87 7.73
C GLU A 113 -9.92 12.46 6.70
N ASP A 114 -10.87 11.65 6.24
CA ASP A 114 -12.02 12.13 5.44
C ASP A 114 -13.18 12.54 6.36
N ARG A 115 -13.55 11.62 7.26
CA ARG A 115 -14.62 11.78 8.24
C ARG A 115 -14.36 10.84 9.41
N LYS A 116 -15.12 10.99 10.51
CA LYS A 116 -14.90 10.28 11.78
C LYS A 116 -14.38 8.83 11.65
N ASN A 117 -15.04 8.00 10.84
CA ASN A 117 -14.73 6.57 10.68
C ASN A 117 -13.93 6.22 9.41
N TYR A 118 -13.54 7.19 8.60
CA TYR A 118 -12.93 6.98 7.28
C TYR A 118 -11.68 7.84 7.09
N ALA A 119 -10.77 7.34 6.28
CA ALA A 119 -9.58 8.07 5.87
C ALA A 119 -9.34 7.90 4.38
N TRP A 120 -8.63 8.85 3.79
CA TRP A 120 -8.25 8.79 2.38
C TRP A 120 -7.15 7.75 2.16
N TYR A 121 -7.15 7.16 0.98
CA TYR A 121 -6.08 6.28 0.51
C TYR A 121 -5.89 6.47 -1.00
N ARG A 122 -4.73 6.03 -1.50
CA ARG A 122 -4.43 5.96 -2.94
C ARG A 122 -4.54 4.53 -3.44
N TYR A 123 -5.09 4.38 -4.64
CA TYR A 123 -5.49 3.13 -5.26
C TYR A 123 -4.89 2.98 -6.65
N LEU A 124 -4.40 1.79 -6.95
CA LEU A 124 -3.93 1.36 -8.28
C LEU A 124 -4.63 0.05 -8.66
N ASP A 125 -5.24 0.03 -9.84
CA ASP A 125 -5.84 -1.17 -10.43
C ASP A 125 -4.88 -1.81 -11.47
N TYR A 126 -4.95 -3.13 -11.59
CA TYR A 126 -4.18 -3.91 -12.54
C TYR A 126 -4.45 -3.54 -14.02
N ASP A 127 -5.65 -3.13 -14.41
CA ASP A 127 -6.00 -2.80 -15.80
C ASP A 127 -6.02 -1.30 -16.10
N GLU A 128 -5.79 -0.44 -15.11
CA GLU A 128 -5.73 1.02 -15.25
C GLU A 128 -4.32 1.60 -15.22
N ARG A 129 -4.18 2.86 -15.66
CA ARG A 129 -2.89 3.58 -15.74
C ARG A 129 -2.75 4.72 -14.73
N ASP A 130 -3.85 5.11 -14.09
CA ASP A 130 -3.91 6.27 -13.19
C ASP A 130 -3.84 5.89 -11.71
N VAL A 131 -3.63 6.90 -10.86
CA VAL A 131 -3.75 6.79 -9.40
C VAL A 131 -5.10 7.36 -8.99
N TYR A 132 -5.92 6.55 -8.30
CA TYR A 132 -7.20 7.02 -7.80
C TYR A 132 -7.13 7.38 -6.32
N ARG A 133 -8.05 8.25 -5.92
CA ARG A 133 -8.23 8.73 -4.55
C ARG A 133 -9.61 8.33 -4.05
N VAL A 134 -9.66 7.55 -2.98
CA VAL A 134 -10.90 6.98 -2.43
C VAL A 134 -10.81 6.98 -0.90
N ASP A 135 -11.94 6.92 -0.19
CA ASP A 135 -11.97 6.75 1.27
C ASP A 135 -12.36 5.32 1.67
N ALA A 136 -11.80 4.85 2.78
CA ALA A 136 -12.14 3.56 3.36
C ALA A 136 -12.32 3.67 4.87
N TYR A 137 -13.06 2.73 5.45
CA TYR A 137 -13.19 2.65 6.90
C TYR A 137 -11.81 2.46 7.53
N LYS A 138 -11.51 3.24 8.57
CA LYS A 138 -10.22 3.21 9.30
C LYS A 138 -9.85 1.83 9.88
N ARG A 139 -10.81 0.91 9.97
CA ARG A 139 -10.61 -0.48 10.43
C ARG A 139 -10.07 -1.44 9.36
N PHE A 140 -10.04 -1.02 8.09
CA PHE A 140 -9.50 -1.84 7.00
C PHE A 140 -7.98 -1.86 7.11
N GLY A 141 -7.35 -2.97 6.75
CA GLY A 141 -5.89 -3.03 6.64
C GLY A 141 -5.46 -2.68 5.22
N LEU A 142 -4.70 -1.60 5.04
CA LEU A 142 -4.08 -1.22 3.77
C LEU A 142 -2.56 -1.13 3.94
N SER A 143 -1.83 -1.08 2.83
CA SER A 143 -0.38 -0.86 2.88
C SER A 143 -0.07 0.56 3.32
N ILE A 144 1.18 0.79 3.74
CA ILE A 144 1.70 2.12 4.03
C ILE A 144 3.01 2.33 3.28
N ARG A 145 3.34 3.59 3.01
CA ARG A 145 4.67 4.04 2.64
C ARG A 145 4.96 5.25 3.48
N CYS A 146 6.16 5.35 4.03
CA CYS A 146 6.56 6.53 4.79
C CYS A 146 7.33 7.48 3.89
N VAL A 147 7.13 8.77 4.09
CA VAL A 147 7.86 9.87 3.44
C VAL A 147 8.77 10.49 4.48
N LYS A 148 9.97 10.88 4.05
CA LYS A 148 10.95 11.50 4.95
C LYS A 148 10.57 12.97 5.19
N ASP A 149 10.71 13.42 6.43
CA ASP A 149 10.57 14.84 6.80
C ASP A 149 11.65 15.74 6.18
#